data_AF-A0A956GV67-F1
#
_entry.id   AF-A0A956GV67-F1
#
_cell.length_a   1.000
_cell.length_b   1.000
_cell.length_c   1.000
_cell.angle_alpha   90.00
_cell.angle_beta   90.00
_cell.angle_gamma   90.00
#
_symmetry.space_group_name_H-M   'P 1'
#
loop_
_entity.id
_entity.type
_entity.pdbx_description
1 polymer ?
#
loop_
_entity_poly.entity_id
_entity_poly.type
_entity_poly.pdbx_seq_one_letter_code
_entity_poly.pdbx_strand_id
1 'polypeptide(L)'
;GTIKGGTLLAERDSHVLVSAQHAFLPVPKDGKAQFWPVIFNYQSYQDNPAVLTLVITRQGTSMTIVDNTRDTLADGGTWGQRLFFNHDGQKAGFTAERLKDVKKKGKTSNGEDASTLGEDANLLMIVQVPLKQDAPPRMAYDEWEDGAGMVAPSAEGAGSGYGSGGAPAPAAKSSARRDRGGSDVDVAVLGHGDDEGPYTELDGLTIERDPRFPIRVTVQFYQATSNGVVARTDVDRMAGQITAVYDKADYVGSLVVPGPGDKRRTTRWAGASAAPDDQGWYHFPGLEARYRRYGWYWLPELHPYPAAGDDDHGPKVGIAE
;
A
#
# COMPACT_ATOMS: atom_id res chain seq x y z
N GLY A 1 6.67 -22.04 -5.74
CA GLY A 1 7.39 -21.72 -4.50
C GLY A 1 6.76 -22.45 -3.34
N THR A 2 7.30 -22.28 -2.14
CA THR A 2 6.88 -23.00 -0.93
C THR A 2 6.88 -22.09 0.29
N ILE A 3 5.90 -22.27 1.17
CA ILE A 3 5.85 -21.59 2.48
C ILE A 3 6.57 -22.50 3.48
N LYS A 4 7.68 -22.04 4.05
CA LYS A 4 8.48 -22.80 5.01
C LYS A 4 7.67 -23.03 6.29
N GLY A 5 7.55 -24.30 6.69
CA GLY A 5 6.67 -24.72 7.78
C GLY A 5 5.18 -24.80 7.42
N GLY A 6 4.79 -24.52 6.17
CA GLY A 6 3.42 -24.65 5.68
C GLY A 6 2.42 -23.61 6.21
N THR A 7 2.88 -22.55 6.89
CA THR A 7 2.02 -21.55 7.52
C THR A 7 2.53 -20.13 7.33
N LEU A 8 1.61 -19.17 7.15
CA LEU A 8 1.87 -17.73 7.16
C LEU A 8 1.66 -17.11 8.55
N LEU A 9 1.38 -17.91 9.58
CA LEU A 9 1.19 -17.49 10.97
C LEU A 9 2.34 -17.98 11.85
N ALA A 10 2.86 -17.09 12.69
CA ALA A 10 3.72 -17.44 13.82
C ALA A 10 2.90 -17.64 15.10
N GLU A 11 3.45 -18.32 16.11
CA GLU A 11 2.81 -18.56 17.42
C GLU A 11 2.29 -17.26 18.10
N ARG A 12 2.96 -16.13 17.86
CA ARG A 12 2.55 -14.81 18.39
C ARG A 12 1.33 -14.20 17.68
N ASP A 13 0.97 -14.65 16.48
CA ASP A 13 0.00 -14.02 15.58
C ASP A 13 -1.44 -14.34 16.00
N SER A 14 -1.80 -13.97 17.24
CA SER A 14 -3.16 -14.05 17.78
C SER A 14 -4.08 -12.95 17.27
N HIS A 15 -3.52 -11.85 16.77
CA HIS A 15 -4.23 -10.67 16.28
C HIS A 15 -3.44 -10.02 15.13
N VAL A 16 -4.11 -9.17 14.34
CA VAL A 16 -3.52 -8.40 13.23
C VAL A 16 -3.64 -6.90 13.47
N LEU A 17 -2.75 -6.09 12.87
CA LEU A 17 -2.84 -4.63 12.88
C LEU A 17 -3.82 -4.17 11.80
N VAL A 18 -4.93 -3.54 12.17
CA VAL A 18 -5.98 -3.10 11.25
C VAL A 18 -5.88 -1.60 10.95
N SER A 19 -6.06 -1.23 9.69
CA SER A 19 -6.32 0.13 9.23
C SER A 19 -7.50 0.13 8.25
N ALA A 20 -8.22 1.25 8.14
CA ALA A 20 -9.35 1.41 7.25
C ALA A 20 -9.26 2.72 6.47
N GLN A 21 -9.61 2.69 5.19
CA GLN A 21 -9.53 3.85 4.30
C GLN A 21 -10.54 3.77 3.15
N HIS A 22 -10.85 4.93 2.56
CA HIS A 22 -11.72 5.06 1.39
C HIS A 22 -10.93 5.60 0.19
N ALA A 23 -11.29 5.16 -1.01
CA ALA A 23 -10.74 5.67 -2.27
C ALA A 23 -11.87 5.91 -3.29
N PHE A 24 -11.77 6.99 -4.05
CA PHE A 24 -12.71 7.31 -5.12
C PHE A 24 -12.20 6.78 -6.45
N LEU A 25 -13.06 6.05 -7.17
CA LEU A 25 -12.83 5.57 -8.52
C LEU A 25 -13.64 6.41 -9.53
N PRO A 26 -13.05 6.79 -10.67
CA PRO A 26 -13.72 7.57 -11.71
C PRO A 26 -14.66 6.70 -12.56
N VAL A 27 -15.66 6.09 -11.92
CA VAL A 27 -16.62 5.19 -12.60
C VAL A 27 -17.66 6.03 -13.35
N PRO A 28 -17.76 5.88 -14.70
CA PRO A 28 -18.71 6.63 -15.52
C PRO A 28 -20.17 6.35 -15.12
N LYS A 29 -21.10 7.19 -15.60
CA LYS A 29 -22.55 6.99 -15.39
C LYS A 29 -23.10 5.73 -16.09
N ASP A 30 -22.39 5.23 -17.09
CA ASP A 30 -22.63 3.96 -17.78
C ASP A 30 -21.28 3.27 -18.04
N GLY A 31 -21.11 2.02 -17.59
CA GLY A 31 -19.89 1.23 -17.80
C GLY A 31 -19.20 0.80 -16.51
N LYS A 32 -17.88 0.57 -16.58
CA LYS A 32 -17.00 0.21 -15.45
C LYS A 32 -15.67 0.96 -15.54
N ALA A 33 -15.02 1.17 -14.40
CA ALA A 33 -13.61 1.58 -14.35
C ALA A 33 -12.71 0.35 -14.15
N GLN A 34 -11.48 0.38 -14.66
CA GLN A 34 -10.42 -0.59 -14.32
C GLN A 34 -9.39 0.10 -13.42
N PHE A 35 -8.85 -0.62 -12.44
CA PHE A 35 -7.87 -0.11 -11.50
C PHE A 35 -6.99 -1.23 -10.93
N TRP A 36 -5.90 -0.83 -10.28
CA TRP A 36 -4.99 -1.73 -9.58
C TRP A 36 -4.61 -1.10 -8.23
N PRO A 37 -4.79 -1.80 -7.09
CA PRO A 37 -4.10 -1.47 -5.87
C PRO A 37 -2.58 -1.53 -6.11
N VAL A 38 -1.81 -0.60 -5.56
CA VAL A 38 -0.35 -0.56 -5.70
C VAL A 38 0.27 -0.61 -4.31
N ILE A 39 1.23 -1.52 -4.11
CA ILE A 39 1.99 -1.61 -2.86
C ILE A 39 3.39 -1.06 -3.07
N PHE A 40 3.77 -0.15 -2.17
CA PHE A 40 5.10 0.41 -2.04
C PHE A 40 5.76 -0.26 -0.84
N ASN A 41 6.75 -1.12 -1.09
CA ASN A 41 7.60 -1.69 -0.05
C ASN A 41 9.06 -1.43 -0.43
N TYR A 42 9.81 -0.72 0.41
CA TYR A 42 11.20 -0.33 0.14
C TYR A 42 12.25 -1.38 0.57
N GLN A 43 11.82 -2.41 1.30
CA GLN A 43 12.69 -3.49 1.77
C GLN A 43 12.74 -4.64 0.78
N SER A 44 11.64 -4.87 0.05
CA SER A 44 11.51 -5.91 -0.99
C SER A 44 12.37 -5.65 -2.22
N TYR A 45 13.02 -6.70 -2.72
CA TYR A 45 13.70 -6.71 -4.01
C TYR A 45 13.57 -8.09 -4.69
N GLN A 46 14.07 -8.19 -5.93
CA GLN A 46 14.08 -9.44 -6.69
C GLN A 46 14.69 -10.58 -5.86
N ASP A 47 14.06 -11.74 -5.92
CA ASP A 47 14.47 -12.99 -5.24
C ASP A 47 14.51 -12.94 -3.70
N ASN A 48 14.30 -11.77 -3.07
CA ASN A 48 14.28 -11.60 -1.61
C ASN A 48 13.14 -10.65 -1.13
N PRO A 49 11.87 -11.08 -1.24
CA PRO A 49 10.71 -10.27 -0.88
C PRO A 49 10.60 -10.05 0.64
N ALA A 50 10.42 -8.80 1.07
CA ALA A 50 10.16 -8.47 2.48
C ALA A 50 8.70 -8.66 2.90
N VAL A 51 7.78 -8.77 1.95
CA VAL A 51 6.35 -8.90 2.22
C VAL A 51 5.65 -9.75 1.16
N LEU A 52 4.73 -10.58 1.64
CA LEU A 52 3.69 -11.22 0.84
C LEU A 52 2.39 -10.46 1.03
N THR A 53 1.63 -10.30 -0.05
CA THR A 53 0.31 -9.68 -0.03
C THR A 53 -0.77 -10.71 -0.30
N LEU A 54 -1.87 -10.64 0.45
CA LEU A 54 -3.14 -11.27 0.11
C LEU A 54 -4.13 -10.15 -0.23
N VAL A 55 -4.68 -10.16 -1.44
CA VAL A 55 -5.83 -9.32 -1.80
C VAL A 55 -7.08 -10.17 -1.67
N ILE A 56 -8.03 -9.72 -0.86
CA ILE A 56 -9.29 -10.42 -0.60
C ILE A 56 -10.43 -9.54 -1.09
N THR A 57 -11.28 -10.11 -1.94
CA THR A 57 -12.54 -9.51 -2.41
C THR A 57 -13.68 -10.52 -2.23
N ARG A 58 -14.90 -10.14 -2.61
CA ARG A 58 -16.05 -11.07 -2.66
C ARG A 58 -15.87 -12.22 -3.65
N GLN A 59 -15.04 -12.03 -4.68
CA GLN A 59 -14.80 -13.01 -5.74
C GLN A 59 -13.69 -14.01 -5.41
N GLY A 60 -12.89 -13.77 -4.37
CA GLY A 60 -11.83 -14.68 -3.95
C GLY A 60 -10.67 -14.01 -3.25
N THR A 61 -9.59 -14.78 -3.03
CA THR A 61 -8.32 -14.31 -2.47
C THR A 61 -7.20 -14.54 -3.48
N SER A 62 -6.28 -13.57 -3.60
CA SER A 62 -5.15 -13.62 -4.52
C SER A 62 -3.86 -13.33 -3.75
N MET A 63 -2.83 -14.15 -3.92
CA MET A 63 -1.60 -14.14 -3.11
C MET A 63 -0.39 -13.84 -3.97
N THR A 64 0.34 -12.75 -3.72
CA THR A 64 1.58 -12.45 -4.46
C THR A 64 2.66 -11.86 -3.57
N ILE A 65 3.92 -12.24 -3.82
CA ILE A 65 5.09 -11.60 -3.19
C ILE A 65 5.38 -10.25 -3.83
N VAL A 66 5.92 -9.31 -3.04
CA VAL A 66 6.41 -8.03 -3.56
C VAL A 66 7.91 -8.08 -3.79
N ASP A 67 8.35 -7.82 -5.01
CA ASP A 67 9.76 -7.75 -5.43
C ASP A 67 10.15 -6.43 -6.12
N ASN A 68 9.17 -5.57 -6.43
CA ASN A 68 9.34 -4.27 -7.11
C ASN A 68 9.96 -4.34 -8.54
N THR A 69 10.00 -5.52 -9.16
CA THR A 69 10.47 -5.76 -10.53
C THR A 69 9.37 -6.20 -11.49
N ARG A 70 8.45 -7.08 -11.06
CA ARG A 70 7.25 -7.44 -11.83
C ARG A 70 6.19 -6.35 -11.67
N ASP A 71 5.28 -6.26 -12.65
CA ASP A 71 4.01 -5.52 -12.53
C ASP A 71 4.15 -4.04 -12.10
N THR A 72 5.31 -3.44 -12.36
CA THR A 72 5.62 -2.04 -12.06
C THR A 72 4.73 -1.10 -12.87
N LEU A 73 4.62 0.15 -12.44
CA LEU A 73 3.93 1.19 -13.21
C LEU A 73 4.69 1.43 -14.52
N ALA A 74 3.93 1.51 -15.63
CA ALA A 74 4.45 1.29 -16.99
C ALA A 74 5.51 2.32 -17.46
N ASP A 75 5.57 3.48 -16.83
CA ASP A 75 6.42 4.60 -17.22
C ASP A 75 7.81 4.58 -16.54
N GLY A 76 8.19 3.47 -15.87
CA GLY A 76 9.53 3.20 -15.34
C GLY A 76 9.99 4.03 -14.12
N GLY A 77 9.45 5.23 -13.94
CA GLY A 77 9.85 6.23 -12.93
C GLY A 77 9.09 6.19 -11.61
N THR A 78 8.25 5.19 -11.32
CA THR A 78 7.50 5.12 -10.06
C THR A 78 7.76 3.80 -9.32
N TRP A 79 7.99 3.89 -8.01
CA TRP A 79 8.18 2.72 -7.15
C TRP A 79 6.88 1.91 -7.00
N GLY A 80 6.99 0.69 -6.50
CA GLY A 80 5.86 -0.17 -6.16
C GLY A 80 5.41 -1.11 -7.28
N GLN A 81 4.54 -2.03 -6.87
CA GLN A 81 4.06 -3.16 -7.66
C GLN A 81 2.53 -3.15 -7.68
N ARG A 82 1.93 -3.29 -8.88
CA ARG A 82 0.49 -3.46 -9.04
C ARG A 82 0.07 -4.83 -8.51
N LEU A 83 -1.03 -4.87 -7.76
CA LEU A 83 -1.67 -6.10 -7.35
C LEU A 83 -2.78 -6.45 -8.36
N PHE A 84 -2.95 -7.75 -8.59
CA PHE A 84 -3.92 -8.32 -9.51
C PHE A 84 -4.80 -9.34 -8.79
N PHE A 85 -5.98 -9.59 -9.34
CA PHE A 85 -6.78 -10.76 -9.00
C PHE A 85 -6.19 -12.00 -9.69
N ASN A 86 -6.18 -13.13 -8.99
CA ASN A 86 -5.81 -14.44 -9.52
C ASN A 86 -7.08 -15.15 -10.03
N HIS A 87 -7.31 -15.09 -11.33
CA HIS A 87 -8.40 -15.77 -12.02
C HIS A 87 -7.83 -17.08 -12.60
N ASP A 88 -7.94 -18.16 -11.82
CA ASP A 88 -7.47 -19.52 -12.19
C ASP A 88 -6.05 -19.59 -12.79
N GLY A 89 -5.11 -18.85 -12.19
CA GLY A 89 -3.71 -18.76 -12.62
C GLY A 89 -3.43 -17.66 -13.65
N GLN A 90 -4.43 -16.86 -14.03
CA GLN A 90 -4.26 -15.64 -14.82
C GLN A 90 -4.37 -14.37 -13.96
N LYS A 91 -3.66 -13.32 -14.35
CA LYS A 91 -3.81 -11.97 -13.80
C LYS A 91 -5.04 -11.32 -14.42
N ALA A 92 -5.93 -10.80 -13.59
CA ALA A 92 -6.97 -9.88 -14.02
C ALA A 92 -6.86 -8.58 -13.21
N GLY A 93 -6.84 -7.42 -13.87
CA GLY A 93 -6.97 -6.13 -13.20
C GLY A 93 -8.32 -6.01 -12.50
N PHE A 94 -8.42 -5.19 -11.45
CA PHE A 94 -9.69 -5.00 -10.76
C PHE A 94 -10.60 -4.06 -11.55
N THR A 95 -11.91 -4.26 -11.44
CA THR A 95 -12.90 -3.38 -12.04
C THR A 95 -13.94 -2.92 -11.01
N ALA A 96 -14.58 -1.79 -11.31
CA ALA A 96 -15.63 -1.22 -10.48
C ALA A 96 -16.82 -0.76 -11.32
N GLU A 97 -18.02 -1.23 -10.95
CA GLU A 97 -19.31 -0.75 -11.45
C GLU A 97 -20.06 0.02 -10.36
N ARG A 98 -20.98 0.90 -10.75
CA ARG A 98 -21.89 1.58 -9.82
C ARG A 98 -22.97 0.62 -9.33
N LEU A 99 -23.19 0.53 -8.02
CA LEU A 99 -24.19 -0.38 -7.43
C LEU A 99 -25.60 -0.15 -7.99
N LYS A 100 -26.02 1.10 -8.22
CA LYS A 100 -27.33 1.39 -8.82
C LYS A 100 -27.47 0.84 -10.24
N ASP A 101 -26.40 0.83 -11.01
CA ASP A 101 -26.39 0.39 -12.41
C ASP A 101 -26.32 -1.14 -12.49
N VAL A 102 -25.57 -1.77 -11.58
CA VAL A 102 -25.62 -3.23 -11.35
C VAL A 102 -27.02 -3.68 -10.94
N LYS A 103 -27.66 -2.99 -9.98
CA LYS A 103 -29.05 -3.27 -9.56
C LYS A 103 -30.06 -3.11 -10.71
N LYS A 104 -29.87 -2.13 -11.59
CA LYS A 104 -30.67 -1.94 -12.81
C LYS A 104 -30.46 -3.06 -13.85
N LYS A 105 -29.23 -3.58 -13.98
CA LYS A 105 -28.90 -4.72 -14.85
C LYS A 105 -29.34 -6.08 -14.28
N GLY A 106 -29.50 -6.17 -12.96
CA GLY A 106 -29.77 -7.41 -12.22
C GLY A 106 -28.54 -8.26 -11.91
N LYS A 107 -27.35 -7.95 -12.47
CA LYS A 107 -26.11 -8.69 -12.24
C LYS A 107 -24.84 -7.86 -12.50
N THR A 108 -23.71 -8.29 -11.94
CA THR A 108 -22.38 -7.73 -12.23
C THR A 108 -21.87 -8.18 -13.60
N SER A 109 -20.82 -7.54 -14.11
CA SER A 109 -20.11 -8.00 -15.31
C SER A 109 -19.43 -9.36 -15.15
N ASN A 110 -19.07 -9.79 -13.92
CA ASN A 110 -18.60 -11.15 -13.63
C ASN A 110 -19.75 -12.15 -13.36
N GLY A 111 -21.02 -11.71 -13.41
CA GLY A 111 -22.19 -12.60 -13.35
C GLY A 111 -22.82 -12.81 -11.97
N GLU A 112 -22.33 -12.14 -10.91
CA GLU A 112 -22.96 -12.18 -9.59
C GLU A 112 -24.34 -11.52 -9.61
N ASP A 113 -25.33 -12.10 -8.94
CA ASP A 113 -26.69 -11.56 -8.85
C ASP A 113 -26.71 -10.29 -7.99
N ALA A 114 -27.33 -9.22 -8.49
CA ALA A 114 -27.36 -7.92 -7.83
C ALA A 114 -28.12 -7.90 -6.49
N SER A 115 -28.97 -8.89 -6.22
CA SER A 115 -29.63 -9.08 -4.92
C SER A 115 -28.67 -9.48 -3.80
N THR A 116 -27.48 -10.01 -4.15
CA THR A 116 -26.43 -10.38 -3.18
C THR A 116 -25.55 -9.21 -2.74
N LEU A 117 -25.76 -8.01 -3.31
CA LEU A 117 -24.87 -6.85 -3.18
C LEU A 117 -25.43 -5.78 -2.23
N GLY A 118 -24.72 -5.54 -1.13
CA GLY A 118 -24.98 -4.49 -0.16
C GLY A 118 -24.01 -3.31 -0.24
N GLU A 119 -23.93 -2.56 0.85
CA GLU A 119 -22.96 -1.46 1.01
C GLU A 119 -21.51 -1.93 1.20
N ASP A 120 -21.32 -3.25 1.38
CA ASP A 120 -20.06 -3.98 1.51
C ASP A 120 -19.48 -4.45 0.16
N ALA A 121 -20.24 -4.32 -0.94
CA ALA A 121 -19.83 -4.73 -2.28
C ALA A 121 -18.59 -3.99 -2.83
N ASN A 122 -18.12 -2.98 -2.11
CA ASN A 122 -16.97 -2.15 -2.40
C ASN A 122 -15.71 -2.46 -1.58
N LEU A 123 -15.74 -3.52 -0.77
CA LEU A 123 -14.64 -3.89 0.11
C LEU A 123 -13.57 -4.69 -0.63
N LEU A 124 -12.33 -4.23 -0.50
CA LEU A 124 -11.11 -4.96 -0.81
C LEU A 124 -10.23 -4.94 0.44
N MET A 125 -9.79 -6.10 0.92
CA MET A 125 -8.80 -6.16 2.02
C MET A 125 -7.42 -6.47 1.45
N ILE A 126 -6.42 -5.72 1.89
CA ILE A 126 -5.01 -6.02 1.60
C ILE A 126 -4.37 -6.49 2.90
N VAL A 127 -4.06 -7.79 2.99
CA VAL A 127 -3.26 -8.35 4.07
C VAL A 127 -1.79 -8.28 3.66
N GLN A 128 -0.95 -7.71 4.50
CA GLN A 128 0.50 -7.72 4.34
C GLN A 128 1.11 -8.64 5.39
N VAL A 129 1.73 -9.73 4.94
CA VAL A 129 2.44 -10.71 5.76
C VAL A 129 3.95 -10.43 5.64
N PRO A 130 4.61 -9.92 6.70
CA PRO A 130 6.05 -9.72 6.70
C PRO A 130 6.81 -11.05 6.56
N LEU A 131 7.77 -11.07 5.64
CA LEU A 131 8.62 -12.21 5.34
C LEU A 131 10.04 -11.98 5.87
N LYS A 132 10.73 -13.07 6.20
CA LYS A 132 12.16 -13.02 6.48
C LYS A 132 12.88 -12.80 5.17
N GLN A 133 13.81 -11.86 5.20
CA GLN A 133 14.75 -11.66 4.13
C GLN A 133 16.08 -12.32 4.47
N ASP A 134 16.74 -12.88 3.48
CA ASP A 134 18.17 -13.17 3.60
C ASP A 134 18.92 -11.86 3.86
N ALA A 135 19.95 -11.90 4.71
CA ALA A 135 20.82 -10.74 4.89
C ALA A 135 21.38 -10.36 3.52
N PRO A 136 21.36 -9.06 3.14
CA PRO A 136 21.95 -8.67 1.87
C PRO A 136 23.41 -9.16 1.86
N PRO A 137 23.90 -9.73 0.74
CA PRO A 137 25.32 -10.03 0.63
C PRO A 137 26.04 -8.72 0.90
N ARG A 138 26.85 -8.68 1.96
CA ARG A 138 27.76 -7.56 2.20
C ARG A 138 28.54 -7.39 0.92
N MET A 139 28.44 -6.22 0.29
CA MET A 139 29.35 -5.83 -0.79
C MET A 139 30.76 -6.02 -0.24
N ALA A 140 31.46 -7.04 -0.73
CA ALA A 140 32.81 -7.34 -0.31
C ALA A 140 33.72 -6.28 -0.92
N TYR A 141 33.84 -5.14 -0.23
CA TYR A 141 34.95 -4.21 -0.38
C TYR A 141 36.22 -4.79 0.28
N ASP A 142 36.55 -6.04 -0.07
CA ASP A 142 37.85 -6.67 0.21
C ASP A 142 38.71 -6.57 -1.04
N GLU A 143 39.15 -5.34 -1.32
CA GLU A 143 40.45 -4.97 -1.89
C GLU A 143 40.42 -3.46 -2.14
N TRP A 144 40.83 -2.70 -1.12
CA TRP A 144 41.70 -1.52 -1.19
C TRP A 144 42.18 -1.27 0.24
N GLU A 145 43.38 -1.80 0.55
CA GLU A 145 44.09 -1.48 1.78
C GLU A 145 44.41 0.03 1.79
N ASP A 146 43.75 0.81 2.65
CA ASP A 146 44.45 1.63 3.65
C ASP A 146 43.49 2.39 4.60
N GLY A 147 43.55 2.02 5.88
CA GLY A 147 43.41 2.91 7.03
C GLY A 147 42.21 3.87 7.17
N ALA A 148 41.09 3.39 7.74
CA ALA A 148 40.33 4.10 8.78
C ALA A 148 39.36 3.16 9.52
N GLY A 149 39.14 3.39 10.82
CA GLY A 149 38.28 2.52 11.65
C GLY A 149 36.80 2.62 11.29
N MET A 150 36.20 1.49 10.90
CA MET A 150 34.77 1.38 10.60
C MET A 150 33.92 1.28 11.88
N VAL A 151 33.01 2.22 12.08
CA VAL A 151 32.01 2.22 13.16
C VAL A 151 30.61 2.24 12.53
N ALA A 152 29.68 1.44 13.07
CA ALA A 152 28.32 1.30 12.57
C ALA A 152 27.27 1.40 13.70
N PRO A 153 26.27 2.28 13.56
CA PRO A 153 24.99 2.29 14.26
C PRO A 153 23.81 2.41 13.26
N SER A 154 22.96 3.45 13.18
CA SER A 154 21.48 3.25 13.18
C SER A 154 20.51 3.94 12.17
N ALA A 155 19.78 3.11 11.39
CA ALA A 155 18.53 3.47 10.69
C ALA A 155 17.34 3.60 11.66
N GLU A 156 17.08 4.84 12.03
CA GLU A 156 15.78 5.29 12.50
C GLU A 156 14.77 5.22 11.34
N GLY A 157 13.78 4.33 11.44
CA GLY A 157 12.69 4.23 10.47
C GLY A 157 11.72 5.40 10.60
N ALA A 158 12.04 6.54 9.96
CA ALA A 158 11.22 7.74 9.98
C ALA A 158 9.76 7.45 9.59
N GLY A 159 8.82 7.94 10.40
CA GLY A 159 7.39 7.75 10.17
C GLY A 159 6.88 8.56 8.99
N SER A 160 6.07 7.95 8.13
CA SER A 160 5.27 8.64 7.10
C SER A 160 3.80 8.63 7.49
N GLY A 161 3.46 9.49 8.46
CA GLY A 161 2.07 9.83 8.75
C GLY A 161 1.58 10.95 7.82
N TYR A 162 0.69 10.59 6.88
CA TYR A 162 -0.17 11.46 6.08
C TYR A 162 0.45 12.47 5.09
N GLY A 163 -0.09 12.49 3.87
CA GLY A 163 0.27 13.39 2.77
C GLY A 163 0.10 12.68 1.41
N SER A 164 -1.12 12.43 0.94
CA SER A 164 -1.83 13.38 0.07
C SER A 164 -0.91 14.08 -0.94
N GLY A 165 -0.53 13.37 -2.00
CA GLY A 165 0.42 13.89 -2.99
C GLY A 165 0.58 13.02 -4.23
N GLY A 166 -0.53 12.53 -4.80
CA GLY A 166 -0.46 11.87 -6.11
C GLY A 166 -0.02 12.86 -7.18
N ALA A 167 1.19 12.71 -7.72
CA ALA A 167 1.59 13.42 -8.92
C ALA A 167 0.60 13.06 -10.05
N PRO A 168 0.10 14.04 -10.83
CA PRO A 168 -0.91 13.76 -11.83
C PRO A 168 -0.32 12.88 -12.93
N ALA A 169 -0.96 11.74 -13.19
CA ALA A 169 -0.81 11.07 -14.47
C ALA A 169 -1.09 12.09 -15.59
N PRO A 170 -0.39 12.02 -16.74
CA PRO A 170 -0.60 12.97 -17.83
C PRO A 170 -2.07 12.93 -18.23
N ALA A 171 -2.77 14.03 -17.96
CA ALA A 171 -4.19 14.13 -18.21
C ALA A 171 -4.42 14.04 -19.73
N ALA A 172 -4.82 12.85 -20.19
CA ALA A 172 -5.60 12.73 -21.42
C ALA A 172 -6.69 13.80 -21.32
N LYS A 173 -6.76 14.70 -22.32
CA LYS A 173 -7.58 15.92 -22.25
C LYS A 173 -9.07 15.56 -22.27
N SER A 174 -9.58 15.10 -21.14
CA SER A 174 -11.00 14.90 -20.91
C SER A 174 -11.64 16.28 -20.88
N SER A 175 -12.22 16.68 -22.01
CA SER A 175 -13.13 17.82 -22.11
C SER A 175 -14.47 17.53 -21.42
N ALA A 176 -14.42 16.86 -20.27
CA ALA A 176 -15.52 16.71 -19.36
C ALA A 176 -15.87 18.10 -18.84
N ARG A 177 -16.97 18.67 -19.37
CA ARG A 177 -17.64 19.81 -18.75
C ARG A 177 -17.77 19.48 -17.27
N ARG A 178 -17.37 20.40 -16.38
CA ARG A 178 -17.73 20.34 -14.96
C ARG A 178 -19.26 20.39 -14.90
N ASP A 179 -19.87 19.22 -14.82
CA ASP A 179 -21.30 19.04 -14.64
C ASP A 179 -21.64 19.68 -13.29
N ARG A 180 -22.34 20.82 -13.29
CA ARG A 180 -22.69 21.58 -12.08
C ARG A 180 -23.81 20.90 -11.26
N GLY A 181 -23.95 19.59 -11.42
CA GLY A 181 -24.83 18.74 -10.63
C GLY A 181 -24.28 18.49 -9.23
N GLY A 182 -25.13 17.97 -8.35
CA GLY A 182 -24.74 17.55 -7.01
C GLY A 182 -23.80 16.34 -7.00
N SER A 183 -23.52 15.85 -5.79
CA SER A 183 -22.78 14.60 -5.61
C SER A 183 -23.46 13.45 -6.35
N ASP A 184 -22.65 12.61 -6.96
CA ASP A 184 -23.09 11.42 -7.69
C ASP A 184 -22.44 10.12 -7.17
N VAL A 185 -21.84 10.22 -5.97
CA VAL A 185 -21.16 9.13 -5.26
C VAL A 185 -22.09 7.94 -5.07
N ASP A 186 -21.60 6.75 -5.44
CA ASP A 186 -22.28 5.47 -5.28
C ASP A 186 -21.28 4.42 -4.71
N VAL A 187 -21.80 3.29 -4.23
CA VAL A 187 -20.98 2.13 -3.85
C VAL A 187 -20.34 1.55 -5.13
N ALA A 188 -19.02 1.41 -5.13
CA ALA A 188 -18.28 0.81 -6.23
C ALA A 188 -18.30 -0.73 -6.08
N VAL A 189 -19.17 -1.43 -6.80
CA VAL A 189 -19.20 -2.90 -6.84
C VAL A 189 -17.93 -3.39 -7.50
N LEU A 190 -17.10 -4.11 -6.74
CA LEU A 190 -15.82 -4.62 -7.24
C LEU A 190 -16.00 -5.91 -8.04
N GLY A 191 -15.16 -6.07 -9.06
CA GLY A 191 -14.99 -7.31 -9.78
C GLY A 191 -13.61 -7.41 -10.42
N HIS A 192 -13.42 -8.35 -11.35
CA HIS A 192 -12.18 -8.49 -12.14
C HIS A 192 -12.42 -8.24 -13.64
N GLY A 193 -11.35 -7.83 -14.32
CA GLY A 193 -11.29 -7.66 -15.77
C GLY A 193 -11.01 -8.96 -16.51
N ASP A 194 -10.61 -8.81 -17.77
CA ASP A 194 -10.17 -9.91 -18.63
C ASP A 194 -8.75 -10.37 -18.25
N ASP A 195 -8.33 -11.53 -18.76
CA ASP A 195 -7.02 -12.12 -18.45
C ASP A 195 -5.86 -11.37 -19.15
N GLU A 196 -4.91 -10.89 -18.35
CA GLU A 196 -3.71 -10.12 -18.75
C GLU A 196 -2.42 -10.98 -18.79
N GLY A 197 -2.57 -12.31 -18.77
CA GLY A 197 -1.47 -13.29 -18.78
C GLY A 197 -1.23 -13.97 -17.42
N PRO A 198 -0.15 -14.76 -17.27
CA PRO A 198 0.03 -15.65 -16.11
C PRO A 198 0.20 -14.91 -14.78
N TYR A 199 -0.48 -15.41 -13.75
CA TYR A 199 -0.36 -14.96 -12.36
C TYR A 199 0.89 -15.54 -11.71
N THR A 200 1.65 -14.72 -10.97
CA THR A 200 2.80 -15.19 -10.20
C THR A 200 2.58 -14.98 -8.71
N GLU A 201 2.48 -16.08 -7.97
CA GLU A 201 2.28 -16.06 -6.53
C GLU A 201 3.60 -15.92 -5.75
N LEU A 202 4.34 -17.03 -5.64
CA LEU A 202 5.59 -17.15 -4.88
C LEU A 202 6.84 -17.20 -5.77
N ASP A 203 6.69 -17.12 -7.10
CA ASP A 203 7.79 -17.06 -8.08
C ASP A 203 8.89 -18.12 -7.91
N GLY A 204 8.49 -19.37 -7.65
CA GLY A 204 9.44 -20.45 -7.34
C GLY A 204 10.09 -20.38 -5.95
N LEU A 205 10.16 -19.22 -5.30
CA LEU A 205 10.86 -18.97 -4.04
C LEU A 205 10.33 -19.79 -2.85
N THR A 206 11.21 -20.04 -1.88
CA THR A 206 10.83 -20.48 -0.53
C THR A 206 10.76 -19.27 0.39
N ILE A 207 9.58 -19.00 0.97
CA ILE A 207 9.36 -17.87 1.87
C ILE A 207 9.13 -18.31 3.31
N GLU A 208 9.52 -17.48 4.27
CA GLU A 208 9.31 -17.71 5.70
C GLU A 208 8.70 -16.46 6.35
N ARG A 209 7.70 -16.64 7.21
CA ARG A 209 7.07 -15.57 8.02
C ARG A 209 8.10 -14.93 8.97
N ASP A 210 8.18 -13.60 9.02
CA ASP A 210 9.03 -12.87 9.98
C ASP A 210 8.28 -12.44 11.26
N PRO A 211 8.36 -13.19 12.38
CA PRO A 211 7.63 -12.89 13.60
C PRO A 211 8.10 -11.60 14.31
N ARG A 212 9.13 -10.88 13.84
CA ARG A 212 9.49 -9.57 14.42
C ARG A 212 8.42 -8.51 14.19
N PHE A 213 7.73 -8.60 13.04
CA PHE A 213 6.74 -7.64 12.58
C PHE A 213 5.32 -8.23 12.60
N PRO A 214 4.28 -7.44 12.93
CA PRO A 214 2.90 -7.91 12.88
C PRO A 214 2.39 -8.05 11.44
N ILE A 215 1.44 -8.96 11.23
CA ILE A 215 0.61 -8.96 10.00
C ILE A 215 -0.26 -7.71 10.02
N ARG A 216 -0.36 -7.01 8.88
CA ARG A 216 -1.19 -5.81 8.71
C ARG A 216 -2.37 -6.11 7.80
N VAL A 217 -3.53 -5.52 8.08
CA VAL A 217 -4.74 -5.59 7.25
C VAL A 217 -5.21 -4.18 6.96
N THR A 218 -5.22 -3.80 5.68
CA THR A 218 -5.84 -2.57 5.21
C THR A 218 -7.22 -2.88 4.65
N VAL A 219 -8.26 -2.37 5.30
CA VAL A 219 -9.66 -2.44 4.87
C VAL A 219 -9.91 -1.26 3.93
N GLN A 220 -9.85 -1.50 2.63
CA GLN A 220 -10.05 -0.49 1.59
C GLN A 220 -11.48 -0.55 1.06
N PHE A 221 -12.24 0.53 1.29
CA PHE A 221 -13.52 0.74 0.64
C PHE A 221 -13.33 1.57 -0.63
N TYR A 222 -14.06 1.24 -1.69
CA TYR A 222 -14.10 2.06 -2.91
C TYR A 222 -15.44 2.78 -3.08
N GLN A 223 -15.42 3.98 -3.63
CA GLN A 223 -16.61 4.76 -3.96
C GLN A 223 -16.57 5.17 -5.44
N ALA A 224 -17.69 5.06 -6.13
CA ALA A 224 -17.82 5.38 -7.55
C ALA A 224 -18.30 6.83 -7.74
N THR A 225 -17.54 7.67 -8.45
CA THR A 225 -17.98 9.01 -8.87
C THR A 225 -17.64 9.28 -10.34
N SER A 226 -18.51 9.99 -11.05
CA SER A 226 -18.38 10.32 -12.47
C SER A 226 -18.04 11.79 -12.70
N ASN A 227 -18.30 12.63 -11.69
CA ASN A 227 -18.07 14.07 -11.71
C ASN A 227 -17.05 14.55 -10.65
N GLY A 228 -16.62 13.68 -9.72
CA GLY A 228 -15.72 14.04 -8.62
C GLY A 228 -16.35 14.94 -7.55
N VAL A 229 -17.66 15.16 -7.60
CA VAL A 229 -18.39 15.96 -6.62
C VAL A 229 -18.80 15.04 -5.47
N VAL A 230 -18.40 15.42 -4.24
CA VAL A 230 -18.67 14.67 -3.01
C VAL A 230 -19.47 15.56 -2.06
N ALA A 231 -20.59 15.09 -1.54
CA ALA A 231 -21.41 15.83 -0.58
C ALA A 231 -20.96 15.53 0.86
N ARG A 232 -21.35 16.42 1.80
CA ARG A 232 -21.05 16.23 3.22
C ARG A 232 -21.59 14.90 3.75
N THR A 233 -22.80 14.52 3.33
CA THR A 233 -23.44 13.24 3.65
C THR A 233 -22.64 12.01 3.19
N ASP A 234 -21.90 12.11 2.08
CA ASP A 234 -21.03 11.02 1.62
C ASP A 234 -19.83 10.88 2.55
N VAL A 235 -19.22 12.00 2.95
CA VAL A 235 -18.10 12.03 3.90
C VAL A 235 -18.52 11.47 5.26
N ASP A 236 -19.68 11.88 5.77
CA ASP A 236 -20.19 11.40 7.06
C ASP A 236 -20.52 9.88 7.01
N ARG A 237 -21.07 9.38 5.89
CA ARG A 237 -21.28 7.93 5.67
C ARG A 237 -19.97 7.15 5.61
N MET A 238 -18.96 7.63 4.87
CA MET A 238 -17.64 6.99 4.79
C MET A 238 -16.95 6.98 6.16
N ALA A 239 -17.02 8.07 6.92
CA ALA A 239 -16.51 8.14 8.28
C ALA A 239 -17.18 7.10 9.19
N GLY A 240 -18.51 6.95 9.10
CA GLY A 240 -19.25 5.89 9.81
C GLY A 240 -18.77 4.48 9.44
N GLN A 241 -18.47 4.21 8.17
CA GLN A 241 -17.90 2.92 7.74
C GLN A 241 -16.49 2.68 8.31
N ILE A 242 -15.63 3.70 8.37
CA ILE A 242 -14.31 3.60 9.01
C ILE A 242 -14.44 3.31 10.51
N THR A 243 -15.29 4.06 11.22
CA THR A 243 -15.56 3.84 12.65
C THR A 243 -16.06 2.42 12.91
N ALA A 244 -17.01 1.92 12.11
CA ALA A 244 -17.55 0.56 12.24
C ALA A 244 -16.53 -0.57 11.98
N VAL A 245 -15.40 -0.29 11.33
CA VAL A 245 -14.26 -1.22 11.23
C VAL A 245 -13.42 -1.17 12.51
N TYR A 246 -13.15 0.04 13.01
CA TYR A 246 -12.35 0.25 14.22
C TYR A 246 -13.06 -0.22 15.51
N ASP A 247 -14.38 -0.08 15.59
CA ASP A 247 -15.20 -0.62 16.69
C ASP A 247 -15.16 -2.16 16.75
N LYS A 248 -14.79 -2.83 15.65
CA LYS A 248 -14.66 -4.29 15.54
C LYS A 248 -13.21 -4.78 15.61
N ALA A 249 -12.24 -3.89 15.69
CA ALA A 249 -10.82 -4.23 15.62
C ALA A 249 -10.13 -3.97 16.95
N ASP A 250 -9.60 -5.02 17.58
CA ASP A 250 -8.87 -4.90 18.86
C ASP A 250 -7.63 -4.01 18.76
N TYR A 251 -7.06 -3.87 17.56
CA TYR A 251 -5.75 -3.28 17.32
C TYR A 251 -5.68 -2.43 16.04
N VAL A 252 -6.04 -1.15 16.17
CA VAL A 252 -6.02 -0.14 15.09
C VAL A 252 -4.68 0.60 15.00
N GLY A 253 -4.31 1.09 13.81
CA GLY A 253 -3.29 2.13 13.61
C GLY A 253 -2.51 2.06 12.29
N SER A 254 -1.98 3.19 11.83
CA SER A 254 -1.07 3.25 10.67
C SER A 254 0.41 3.09 11.04
N LEU A 255 0.79 3.40 12.28
CA LEU A 255 2.17 3.43 12.76
C LEU A 255 2.30 2.78 14.14
N VAL A 256 3.29 1.91 14.31
CA VAL A 256 3.51 1.12 15.54
C VAL A 256 4.52 1.83 16.47
N VAL A 257 4.21 3.07 16.86
CA VAL A 257 4.93 3.73 17.96
C VAL A 257 4.11 3.53 19.23
N PRO A 258 4.62 2.81 20.25
CA PRO A 258 3.86 2.60 21.47
C PRO A 258 3.68 3.93 22.20
N GLY A 259 2.44 4.35 22.39
CA GLY A 259 2.13 5.40 23.35
C GLY A 259 2.60 5.01 24.77
N PRO A 260 2.71 5.95 25.72
CA PRO A 260 3.28 5.68 27.04
C PRO A 260 2.67 4.47 27.81
N GLY A 261 1.41 4.12 27.51
CA GLY A 261 0.73 2.92 28.03
C GLY A 261 0.72 1.67 27.12
N ASP A 262 1.08 1.76 25.85
CA ASP A 262 0.89 0.71 24.81
C ASP A 262 2.03 -0.34 24.79
N LYS A 263 2.66 -0.59 25.94
CA LYS A 263 3.84 -1.49 26.01
C LYS A 263 3.49 -2.98 25.92
N ARG A 264 2.20 -3.36 25.99
CA ARG A 264 1.71 -4.76 26.12
C ARG A 264 0.91 -5.32 24.93
N ARG A 265 0.70 -4.54 23.86
CA ARG A 265 -0.09 -4.94 22.68
C ARG A 265 0.54 -6.12 21.93
N THR A 266 -0.24 -7.15 21.60
CA THR A 266 0.26 -8.38 20.94
C THR A 266 0.83 -8.10 19.54
N THR A 267 0.24 -7.15 18.80
CA THR A 267 0.71 -6.70 17.48
C THR A 267 1.87 -5.69 17.58
N ARG A 268 2.42 -5.42 18.77
CA ARG A 268 3.53 -4.48 18.95
C ARG A 268 4.76 -5.00 18.21
N TRP A 269 5.46 -4.09 17.54
CA TRP A 269 6.76 -4.37 16.96
C TRP A 269 7.79 -4.66 18.05
N ALA A 270 8.50 -5.79 17.92
CA ALA A 270 9.36 -6.32 18.98
C ALA A 270 10.75 -5.65 19.05
N GLY A 271 11.05 -4.70 18.16
CA GLY A 271 12.26 -3.89 18.17
C GLY A 271 12.99 -3.86 16.81
N ALA A 272 13.79 -2.82 16.60
CA ALA A 272 14.79 -2.77 15.56
C ALA A 272 16.09 -3.40 16.07
N SER A 273 16.92 -3.87 15.15
CA SER A 273 18.36 -3.77 15.32
C SER A 273 18.79 -2.29 15.24
N ALA A 274 19.83 -1.88 15.96
CA ALA A 274 20.68 -0.78 15.46
C ALA A 274 21.17 -1.16 14.03
N ALA A 275 21.37 -0.25 13.06
CA ALA A 275 21.33 -0.57 11.61
C ALA A 275 22.39 0.08 10.63
N PRO A 276 22.31 1.36 10.16
CA PRO A 276 23.51 2.14 9.75
C PRO A 276 23.56 3.65 10.17
N ASP A 277 24.75 4.21 10.49
CA ASP A 277 24.99 5.70 10.64
C ASP A 277 24.94 6.37 9.26
N ASP A 278 25.54 5.65 8.32
CA ASP A 278 25.71 5.94 6.92
C ASP A 278 24.38 5.77 6.20
N GLN A 279 23.42 6.66 6.43
CA GLN A 279 22.15 6.64 5.69
C GLN A 279 22.34 7.16 4.25
N GLY A 280 22.87 6.30 3.38
CA GLY A 280 23.02 6.52 1.94
C GLY A 280 21.91 5.85 1.10
N TRP A 281 21.76 6.29 -0.15
CA TRP A 281 20.81 5.70 -1.11
C TRP A 281 21.07 4.21 -1.40
N TYR A 282 22.31 3.75 -1.18
CA TYR A 282 22.73 2.36 -1.29
C TYR A 282 22.19 1.45 -0.16
N HIS A 283 21.62 2.02 0.91
CA HIS A 283 20.96 1.26 1.99
C HIS A 283 19.50 0.90 1.70
N PHE A 284 19.01 1.17 0.48
CA PHE A 284 17.69 0.76 0.00
C PHE A 284 17.87 -0.36 -1.03
N PRO A 285 17.80 -1.66 -0.64
CA PRO A 285 17.98 -2.76 -1.57
C PRO A 285 17.02 -2.67 -2.76
N GLY A 286 17.56 -2.88 -3.97
CA GLY A 286 16.80 -2.71 -5.21
C GLY A 286 16.83 -1.29 -5.79
N LEU A 287 17.17 -0.24 -5.02
CA LEU A 287 17.35 1.11 -5.57
C LEU A 287 18.54 1.15 -6.54
N GLU A 288 19.67 0.53 -6.20
CA GLU A 288 20.82 0.44 -7.10
C GLU A 288 20.52 -0.37 -8.37
N ALA A 289 19.83 -1.51 -8.23
CA ALA A 289 19.45 -2.34 -9.38
C ALA A 289 18.50 -1.59 -10.33
N ARG A 290 17.61 -0.75 -9.78
CA ARG A 290 16.71 0.13 -10.54
C ARG A 290 17.47 1.31 -11.17
N TYR A 291 18.43 1.92 -10.47
CA TYR A 291 19.35 2.92 -11.02
C TYR A 291 20.11 2.36 -12.25
N ARG A 292 20.73 1.19 -12.12
CA ARG A 292 21.45 0.51 -13.22
C ARG A 292 20.52 0.18 -14.40
N ARG A 293 19.21 0.00 -14.18
CA ARG A 293 18.22 -0.33 -15.22
C ARG A 293 17.56 0.88 -15.89
N TYR A 294 17.37 2.00 -15.19
CA TYR A 294 16.55 3.14 -15.68
C TYR A 294 17.20 4.54 -15.56
N GLY A 295 18.36 4.69 -14.90
CA GLY A 295 19.13 5.94 -14.88
C GLY A 295 18.74 6.97 -13.81
N TRP A 296 19.36 8.16 -13.90
CA TRP A 296 19.48 9.14 -12.78
C TRP A 296 18.24 10.01 -12.52
N TYR A 297 17.24 10.04 -13.41
CA TYR A 297 16.06 10.94 -13.34
C TYR A 297 15.08 10.68 -12.17
N TRP A 298 15.46 9.87 -11.18
CA TRP A 298 14.55 9.34 -10.16
C TRP A 298 14.83 9.82 -8.73
N LEU A 299 16.03 10.35 -8.42
CA LEU A 299 16.28 10.93 -7.11
C LEU A 299 15.64 12.33 -7.04
N PRO A 300 14.75 12.61 -6.07
CA PRO A 300 14.45 13.98 -5.70
C PRO A 300 15.75 14.62 -5.20
N GLU A 301 16.05 15.84 -5.62
CA GLU A 301 17.10 16.63 -4.99
C GLU A 301 16.70 16.88 -3.52
N LEU A 302 17.28 16.10 -2.62
CA LEU A 302 17.24 16.39 -1.19
C LEU A 302 18.13 17.60 -0.94
N HIS A 303 17.55 18.79 -1.14
CA HIS A 303 18.12 20.01 -0.59
C HIS A 303 18.33 19.80 0.91
N PRO A 304 19.55 19.99 1.44
CA PRO A 304 19.76 19.89 2.86
C PRO A 304 18.90 20.95 3.56
N TYR A 305 18.07 20.51 4.51
CA TYR A 305 17.44 21.44 5.44
C TYR A 305 18.54 22.26 6.12
N PRO A 306 18.39 23.59 6.26
CA PRO A 306 19.35 24.38 7.00
C PRO A 306 19.44 23.83 8.42
N ALA A 307 20.67 23.60 8.90
CA ALA A 307 20.91 23.18 10.26
C ALA A 307 20.28 24.20 11.23
N ALA A 308 19.67 23.72 12.31
CA ALA A 308 19.18 24.58 13.37
C ALA A 308 20.37 25.26 14.06
N GLY A 309 20.67 26.48 13.62
CA GLY A 309 21.59 27.39 14.29
C GLY A 309 20.88 28.12 15.42
N ASP A 310 21.63 28.43 16.49
CA ASP A 310 21.13 29.13 17.67
C ASP A 310 20.52 30.50 17.33
N ASP A 311 19.27 30.72 17.75
CA ASP A 311 18.69 32.05 17.95
C ASP A 311 17.85 32.03 19.23
N ASP A 312 18.52 32.22 20.37
CA ASP A 312 17.90 32.44 21.68
C ASP A 312 17.24 33.82 21.74
N HIS A 313 15.97 33.94 21.33
CA HIS A 313 15.12 35.06 21.71
C HIS A 313 13.66 34.63 22.00
N GLY A 314 13.30 34.73 23.27
CA GLY A 314 11.94 34.55 23.80
C GLY A 314 10.90 35.59 23.34
N PRO A 315 9.66 35.48 23.82
CA PRO A 315 8.47 35.69 22.99
C PRO A 315 7.95 37.13 22.97
N LYS A 316 7.20 37.47 21.90
CA LYS A 316 6.26 38.60 21.92
C LYS A 316 4.88 38.22 21.37
N VAL A 317 3.89 38.45 22.21
CA VAL A 317 2.45 38.38 21.92
C VAL A 317 2.05 39.58 21.05
N GLY A 318 1.13 39.39 20.10
CA GLY A 318 0.49 40.44 19.31
C GLY A 318 -0.87 39.95 18.79
N ILE A 319 -1.90 40.79 18.88
CA ILE A 319 -3.31 40.44 18.71
C ILE A 319 -3.93 41.36 17.64
N ALA A 320 -4.80 40.81 16.77
CA ALA A 320 -5.66 41.51 15.80
C ALA A 320 -4.92 42.33 14.70
N GLU A 321 -5.53 42.65 13.55
CA GLU A 321 -6.93 42.50 13.09
C GLU A 321 -7.06 41.57 11.86
#